data_AF-A0AAU7MHQ8-F1
#
_entry.id   AF-A0AAU7MHQ8-F1
#
_cell.length_a   1.000
_cell.length_b   1.000
_cell.length_c   1.000
_cell.angle_alpha   90.00
_cell.angle_beta   90.00
_cell.angle_gamma   90.00
#
_symmetry.space_group_name_H-M   'P 1'
#
loop_
_entity.id
_entity.type
_entity.pdbx_description
1 polymer ?
#
loop_
_entity_poly.entity_id
_entity_poly.type
_entity_poly.pdbx_seq_one_letter_code
_entity_poly.pdbx_strand_id
1 'polypeptide(L)'
;MNRSRLHGIALAAALTVTLAGCGHEDVTRARLERAVGPAFADLYVQRAALLGDPGVTAAGVGASASCDRGGPKVPDVGPGPDWICMIHFRDDQGQPQDGRFEVQARADATYVAGGPSKLIGQATLTDRHGHDVPNPVFEWDGAFDPDH
;
A
#
# COMPACT_ATOMS: atom_id res chain seq x y z
N MET A 1 -18.67 -41.28 -60.36
CA MET A 1 -18.67 -40.39 -59.19
C MET A 1 -17.72 -40.99 -58.15
N ASN A 2 -16.48 -40.49 -58.02
CA ASN A 2 -15.80 -40.41 -56.73
C ASN A 2 -14.53 -39.56 -56.87
N ARG A 3 -14.52 -38.39 -56.22
CA ARG A 3 -13.36 -37.51 -56.08
C ARG A 3 -12.85 -37.70 -54.65
N SER A 4 -11.61 -38.13 -54.47
CA SER A 4 -10.96 -38.09 -53.16
C SER A 4 -9.66 -37.31 -53.28
N ARG A 5 -9.72 -36.07 -52.78
CA ARG A 5 -8.62 -35.13 -52.64
C ARG A 5 -7.83 -35.52 -51.38
N LEU A 6 -6.55 -35.88 -51.50
CA LEU A 6 -5.65 -35.96 -50.35
C LEU A 6 -5.15 -34.56 -49.99
N HIS A 7 -5.45 -34.14 -48.77
CA HIS A 7 -5.14 -32.84 -48.20
C HIS A 7 -3.71 -32.89 -47.64
N GLY A 8 -2.85 -31.98 -48.09
CA GLY A 8 -1.51 -31.81 -47.55
C GLY A 8 -1.57 -31.27 -46.13
N ILE A 9 -0.89 -31.95 -45.20
CA ILE A 9 -0.78 -31.55 -43.80
C ILE A 9 0.28 -30.45 -43.71
N ALA A 10 -0.12 -29.23 -43.40
CA ALA A 10 0.78 -28.15 -43.02
C ALA A 10 1.09 -28.26 -41.52
N LEU A 11 2.33 -28.58 -41.14
CA LEU A 11 2.79 -28.43 -39.76
C LEU A 11 3.04 -26.95 -39.47
N ALA A 12 2.16 -26.33 -38.68
CA ALA A 12 2.43 -25.03 -38.08
C ALA A 12 3.22 -25.24 -36.78
N ALA A 13 4.49 -24.83 -36.76
CA ALA A 13 5.29 -24.78 -35.55
C ALA A 13 4.85 -23.56 -34.71
N ALA A 14 4.17 -23.82 -33.60
CA ALA A 14 3.80 -22.78 -32.64
C ALA A 14 5.03 -22.38 -31.80
N LEU A 15 5.52 -21.16 -31.98
CA LEU A 15 6.49 -20.54 -31.08
C LEU A 15 5.74 -20.12 -29.80
N THR A 16 5.81 -20.93 -28.75
CA THR A 16 5.39 -20.53 -27.41
C THR A 16 6.41 -19.54 -26.85
N VAL A 17 6.11 -18.24 -26.91
CA VAL A 17 6.83 -17.24 -26.12
C VAL A 17 6.43 -17.46 -24.67
N THR A 18 7.31 -18.07 -23.88
CA THR A 18 7.18 -18.06 -22.42
C THR A 18 7.51 -16.65 -21.95
N LEU A 19 6.50 -15.85 -21.60
CA LEU A 19 6.72 -14.72 -20.72
C LEU A 19 7.21 -15.31 -19.39
N ALA A 20 8.52 -15.33 -19.19
CA ALA A 20 9.06 -15.38 -17.85
C ALA A 20 8.58 -14.10 -17.17
N GLY A 21 7.48 -14.20 -16.43
CA GLY A 21 7.12 -13.16 -15.47
C GLY A 21 8.29 -13.08 -14.52
N CYS A 22 9.10 -12.02 -14.63
CA CYS A 22 9.99 -11.61 -13.56
C CYS A 22 9.14 -11.63 -12.29
N GLY A 23 9.52 -12.46 -11.31
CA GLY A 23 8.68 -12.78 -10.16
C GLY A 23 8.11 -11.48 -9.59
N HIS A 24 6.78 -11.39 -9.53
CA HIS A 24 6.17 -10.38 -8.68
C HIS A 24 6.72 -10.64 -7.29
N GLU A 25 7.46 -9.69 -6.75
CA GLU A 25 7.98 -9.81 -5.41
C GLU A 25 6.78 -9.95 -4.47
N ASP A 26 6.70 -11.08 -3.79
CA ASP A 26 5.52 -11.44 -3.02
C ASP A 26 5.16 -10.33 -2.04
N VAL A 27 3.86 -10.01 -1.95
CA VAL A 27 3.33 -9.24 -0.83
C VAL A 27 3.55 -10.08 0.41
N THR A 28 4.35 -9.59 1.35
CA THR A 28 4.62 -10.25 2.63
C THR A 28 4.47 -9.24 3.76
N ARG A 29 4.24 -9.73 4.98
CA ARG A 29 4.19 -8.88 6.18
C ARG A 29 5.37 -7.91 6.27
N ALA A 30 6.59 -8.44 6.18
CA ALA A 30 7.80 -7.65 6.36
C ALA A 30 7.95 -6.54 5.29
N ARG A 31 7.54 -6.81 4.04
CA ARG A 31 7.55 -5.80 3.00
C ARG A 31 6.46 -4.75 3.23
N LEU A 32 5.28 -5.16 3.66
CA LEU A 32 4.19 -4.23 3.93
C LEU A 32 4.49 -3.32 5.12
N GLU A 33 5.04 -3.87 6.21
CA GLU A 33 5.44 -3.10 7.40
C GLU A 33 6.52 -2.06 7.08
N ARG A 34 7.50 -2.43 6.25
CA ARG A 34 8.55 -1.50 5.76
C ARG A 34 8.02 -0.40 4.86
N ALA A 35 6.93 -0.64 4.13
CA ALA A 35 6.35 0.36 3.23
C ALA A 35 5.38 1.30 3.97
N VAL A 36 4.45 0.75 4.74
CA VAL A 36 3.32 1.50 5.32
C VAL A 36 3.76 2.48 6.41
N GLY A 37 4.64 2.06 7.33
CA GLY A 37 5.08 2.89 8.45
C GLY A 37 5.77 4.19 7.99
N PRO A 38 6.88 4.11 7.23
CA PRO A 38 7.57 5.28 6.71
C PRO A 38 6.68 6.19 5.85
N ALA A 39 5.87 5.62 4.95
CA ALA A 39 4.94 6.40 4.13
C ALA A 39 3.96 7.21 5.00
N PHE A 40 3.42 6.60 6.05
CA PHE A 40 2.55 7.30 7.00
C PHE A 40 3.27 8.46 7.69
N ALA A 41 4.52 8.27 8.14
CA ALA A 41 5.30 9.35 8.76
C ALA A 41 5.48 10.55 7.81
N ASP A 42 5.83 10.30 6.55
CA ASP A 42 6.02 11.36 5.55
C ASP A 42 4.70 12.09 5.23
N LEU A 43 3.59 11.38 5.15
CA LEU A 43 2.26 11.98 4.96
C LEU A 43 1.81 12.76 6.20
N TYR A 44 2.18 12.32 7.40
CA TYR A 44 1.90 13.03 8.65
C TYR A 44 2.63 14.37 8.70
N VAL A 45 3.89 14.41 8.23
CA VAL A 45 4.65 15.67 8.07
C VAL A 45 3.96 16.59 7.04
N GLN A 46 3.48 16.05 5.92
CA GLN A 46 2.74 16.84 4.92
C GLN A 46 1.46 17.43 5.51
N ARG A 47 0.70 16.65 6.30
CA ARG A 47 -0.47 17.14 7.04
C ARG A 47 -0.09 18.28 7.98
N ALA A 48 0.97 18.12 8.77
CA ALA A 48 1.43 19.14 9.70
C ALA A 48 1.80 20.45 8.97
N ALA A 49 2.48 20.35 7.81
CA ALA A 49 2.79 21.50 6.98
C ALA A 49 1.54 22.23 6.47
N LEU A 50 0.48 21.49 6.06
CA LEU A 50 -0.80 22.08 5.66
C LEU A 50 -1.47 22.83 6.81
N LEU A 51 -1.37 22.29 8.03
CA LEU A 51 -1.91 22.91 9.25
C LEU A 51 -1.03 24.04 9.81
N GLY A 52 0.13 24.29 9.21
CA GLY A 52 1.04 25.35 9.64
C GLY A 52 1.96 24.99 10.80
N ASP A 53 2.20 23.70 11.05
CA ASP A 53 3.16 23.20 12.04
C ASP A 53 4.41 22.61 11.36
N PRO A 54 5.45 23.43 11.09
CA PRO A 54 6.67 22.97 10.44
C PRO A 54 7.63 22.21 11.38
N GLY A 55 7.31 22.09 12.67
CA GLY A 55 8.17 21.42 13.66
C GLY A 55 8.13 19.88 13.58
N VAL A 56 7.10 19.34 12.93
CA VAL A 56 6.91 17.89 12.79
C VAL A 56 7.88 17.33 11.75
N THR A 57 8.58 16.27 12.13
CA THR A 57 9.53 15.56 11.25
C THR A 57 9.23 14.06 11.23
N ALA A 58 9.57 13.37 10.15
CA ALA A 58 9.32 11.92 10.03
C ALA A 58 10.00 11.13 11.17
N ALA A 59 11.21 11.54 11.56
CA ALA A 59 11.92 10.95 12.70
C ALA A 59 11.22 11.22 14.05
N GLY A 60 10.60 12.40 14.23
CA GLY A 60 9.82 12.74 15.41
C GLY A 60 8.51 11.96 15.50
N VAL A 61 7.83 11.78 14.37
CA VAL A 61 6.63 10.93 14.25
C VAL A 61 7.01 9.47 14.54
N GLY A 62 8.15 9.01 14.02
CA GLY A 62 8.73 7.71 14.36
C GLY A 62 7.80 6.54 14.06
N ALA A 63 7.04 6.61 12.96
CA ALA A 63 6.00 5.63 12.67
C ALA A 63 6.58 4.24 12.38
N SER A 64 5.96 3.22 12.96
CA SER A 64 6.23 1.81 12.67
C SER A 64 4.91 1.07 12.51
N ALA A 65 4.93 -0.04 11.78
CA ALA A 65 3.74 -0.85 11.52
C ALA A 65 3.95 -2.29 12.00
N SER A 66 2.90 -2.86 12.58
CA SER A 66 2.74 -4.29 12.81
C SER A 66 1.53 -4.76 12.02
N CYS A 67 1.74 -5.59 11.01
CA CYS A 67 0.68 -6.00 10.09
C CYS A 67 0.33 -7.48 10.23
N ASP A 68 -0.94 -7.81 10.04
CA ASP A 68 -1.43 -9.18 9.89
C ASP A 68 -2.44 -9.25 8.75
N ARG A 69 -2.54 -10.42 8.11
CA ARG A 69 -3.55 -10.68 7.09
C ARG A 69 -4.59 -11.63 7.65
N GLY A 70 -5.84 -11.19 7.80
CA GLY A 70 -6.95 -12.08 8.15
C GLY A 70 -6.83 -12.86 9.48
N GLY A 71 -5.92 -12.48 10.39
CA GLY A 71 -5.73 -13.09 11.70
C GLY A 71 -4.89 -14.38 11.74
N PRO A 72 -4.74 -15.01 12.92
CA PRO A 72 -3.67 -15.99 13.22
C PRO A 72 -3.70 -17.31 12.45
N LYS A 73 -4.72 -17.56 11.62
CA LYS A 73 -4.88 -18.78 10.81
C LYS A 73 -4.66 -18.54 9.32
N VAL A 74 -4.46 -17.29 8.93
CA VAL A 74 -4.22 -16.89 7.55
C VAL A 74 -2.74 -16.54 7.42
N PRO A 75 -2.01 -17.13 6.47
CA PRO A 75 -0.62 -16.75 6.23
C PRO A 75 -0.53 -15.27 5.84
N ASP A 76 0.43 -14.54 6.42
CA ASP A 76 0.70 -13.13 6.10
C ASP A 76 1.46 -12.98 4.77
N VAL A 77 0.83 -13.45 3.69
CA VAL A 77 1.34 -13.36 2.32
C VAL A 77 0.21 -13.14 1.31
N GLY A 78 0.58 -12.53 0.18
CA GLY A 78 -0.26 -12.34 -0.99
C GLY A 78 -1.05 -11.02 -1.00
N PRO A 79 -1.51 -10.61 -2.20
CA PRO A 79 -2.37 -9.45 -2.35
C PRO A 79 -3.75 -9.70 -1.72
N GLY A 80 -4.45 -8.62 -1.37
CA GLY A 80 -5.80 -8.68 -0.82
C GLY A 80 -6.20 -7.42 -0.05
N PRO A 81 -7.51 -7.22 0.18
CA PRO A 81 -8.05 -6.12 0.99
C PRO A 81 -8.05 -6.40 2.50
N ASP A 82 -7.55 -7.57 2.91
CA ASP A 82 -7.70 -8.14 4.25
C ASP A 82 -6.46 -7.95 5.14
N TRP A 83 -5.57 -7.03 4.75
CA TRP A 83 -4.44 -6.64 5.58
C TRP A 83 -4.88 -5.58 6.59
N ILE A 84 -4.42 -5.77 7.81
CA ILE A 84 -4.59 -4.81 8.90
C ILE A 84 -3.21 -4.47 9.42
N CYS A 85 -2.91 -3.19 9.48
CA CYS A 85 -1.67 -2.70 10.08
C CYS A 85 -2.00 -1.86 11.32
N MET A 86 -1.47 -2.25 12.46
CA MET A 86 -1.38 -1.37 13.61
C MET A 86 -0.21 -0.42 13.39
N ILE A 87 -0.48 0.87 13.22
CA ILE A 87 0.56 1.89 13.10
C ILE A 87 0.76 2.55 14.46
N HIS A 88 1.99 2.49 14.94
CA HIS A 88 2.46 3.11 16.17
C HIS A 88 3.24 4.37 15.81
N PHE A 89 2.86 5.53 16.32
CA PHE A 89 3.51 6.80 15.99
C PHE A 89 3.42 7.81 17.15
N ARG A 90 4.07 8.96 17.00
CA ARG A 90 3.89 10.11 17.88
C ARG A 90 3.18 11.23 17.15
N ASP A 91 2.22 11.86 17.82
CA ASP A 91 1.53 13.03 17.30
C ASP A 91 2.41 14.30 17.31
N ASP A 92 1.83 15.41 16.87
CA ASP A 92 2.43 16.75 16.88
C ASP A 92 2.87 17.22 18.27
N GLN A 93 2.28 16.69 19.34
CA GLN A 93 2.66 16.95 20.73
C GLN A 93 3.67 15.91 21.28
N GLY A 94 4.14 15.00 20.43
CA GLY A 94 5.05 13.93 20.80
C GLY A 94 4.40 12.81 21.63
N GLN A 95 3.07 12.79 21.77
CA GLN A 95 2.37 11.75 22.52
C GLN A 95 2.26 10.47 21.68
N PRO A 96 2.48 9.29 22.28
CA PRO A 96 2.34 8.03 21.58
C PRO A 96 0.89 7.76 21.19
N GLN A 97 0.70 7.28 19.97
CA GLN A 97 -0.58 6.96 19.36
C GLN A 97 -0.52 5.59 18.68
N ASP A 98 -1.62 4.85 18.74
CA ASP A 98 -1.80 3.55 18.10
C ASP A 98 -3.08 3.55 17.26
N GLY A 99 -2.97 3.23 15.98
CA GLY A 99 -4.10 3.22 15.06
C GLY A 99 -4.22 1.93 14.28
N ARG A 100 -5.45 1.41 14.14
CA ARG A 100 -5.77 0.30 13.23
C ARG A 100 -6.03 0.84 11.83
N PHE A 101 -5.17 0.52 10.88
CA PHE A 101 -5.30 0.89 9.48
C PHE A 101 -5.68 -0.32 8.64
N GLU A 102 -6.65 -0.14 7.75
CA GLU A 102 -7.04 -1.12 6.75
C GLU A 102 -6.16 -0.92 5.53
N VAL A 103 -5.60 -2.02 5.00
CA VAL A 103 -4.68 -1.97 3.87
C VAL A 103 -5.13 -2.95 2.79
N GLN A 104 -5.19 -2.47 1.56
CA GLN A 104 -5.42 -3.28 0.38
C GLN A 104 -4.13 -3.37 -0.41
N ALA A 105 -3.44 -4.52 -0.33
CA ALA A 105 -2.24 -4.78 -1.12
C ALA A 105 -2.63 -5.36 -2.49
N ARG A 106 -1.99 -4.84 -3.55
CA ARG A 106 -2.19 -5.25 -4.94
C ARG A 106 -1.03 -6.13 -5.40
N ALA A 107 -1.28 -6.93 -6.45
CA ALA A 107 -0.26 -7.82 -6.99
C ALA A 107 0.92 -7.06 -7.60
N ASP A 108 0.69 -5.86 -8.12
CA ASP A 108 1.69 -5.00 -8.77
C ASP A 108 2.60 -4.24 -7.80
N ALA A 109 2.75 -4.73 -6.56
CA ALA A 109 3.52 -4.07 -5.51
C ALA A 109 3.06 -2.62 -5.24
N THR A 110 1.75 -2.38 -5.25
CA THR A 110 1.13 -1.17 -4.70
C THR A 110 0.13 -1.50 -3.61
N TYR A 111 -0.29 -0.50 -2.84
CA TYR A 111 -1.34 -0.65 -1.84
C TYR A 111 -2.15 0.63 -1.67
N VAL A 112 -3.35 0.50 -1.09
CA VAL A 112 -4.12 1.59 -0.49
C VAL A 112 -4.19 1.35 1.00
N ALA A 113 -3.98 2.39 1.80
CA ALA A 113 -4.16 2.32 3.24
C ALA A 113 -5.10 3.42 3.71
N GLY A 114 -5.94 3.10 4.70
CA GLY A 114 -6.90 4.04 5.29
C GLY A 114 -6.98 3.90 6.80
N GLY A 115 -7.15 5.03 7.49
CA GLY A 115 -7.06 5.11 8.95
C GLY A 115 -8.32 5.62 9.66
N PRO A 116 -8.40 5.49 10.99
CA PRO A 116 -9.57 5.89 11.75
C PRO A 116 -9.64 7.41 11.93
N SER A 117 -10.71 8.04 11.44
CA SER A 117 -10.85 9.50 11.45
C SER A 117 -10.79 10.17 12.83
N LYS A 118 -11.12 9.42 13.89
CA LYS A 118 -10.98 9.91 15.28
C LYS A 118 -9.53 10.16 15.68
N LEU A 119 -8.57 9.48 15.06
CA LEU A 119 -7.16 9.57 15.38
C LEU A 119 -6.41 10.54 14.45
N ILE A 120 -6.71 10.47 13.15
CA ILE A 120 -5.94 11.17 12.10
C ILE A 120 -6.69 12.33 11.44
N GLY A 121 -7.94 12.58 11.86
CA GLY A 121 -8.80 13.62 11.31
C GLY A 121 -9.70 13.12 10.18
N GLN A 122 -10.54 14.03 9.66
CA GLN A 122 -11.46 13.75 8.55
C GLN A 122 -10.72 13.67 7.20
N ALA A 123 -11.42 13.25 6.15
CA ALA A 123 -10.88 13.16 4.79
C ALA A 123 -10.42 14.50 4.22
N THR A 124 -10.98 15.59 4.73
CA THR A 124 -10.57 16.96 4.43
C THR A 124 -10.12 17.65 5.70
N LEU A 125 -9.19 18.59 5.54
CA LEU A 125 -8.78 19.54 6.58
C LEU A 125 -8.82 20.96 6.01
N THR A 126 -9.02 21.94 6.86
CA THR A 126 -8.85 23.34 6.51
C THR A 126 -7.38 23.70 6.71
N ASP A 127 -6.69 24.06 5.63
CA ASP A 127 -5.28 24.42 5.67
C ASP A 127 -5.07 25.78 6.37
N ARG A 128 -3.80 26.14 6.62
CA ARG A 128 -3.43 27.42 7.26
C ARG A 128 -3.85 28.68 6.46
N HIS A 129 -4.26 28.52 5.21
CA HIS A 129 -4.76 29.59 4.35
C HIS A 129 -6.29 29.66 4.31
N GLY A 130 -6.98 28.74 5.01
CA GLY A 130 -8.43 28.66 5.07
C GLY A 130 -9.07 27.85 3.94
N HIS A 131 -8.30 27.09 3.17
CA HIS A 131 -8.83 26.25 2.09
C HIS A 131 -9.10 24.83 2.58
N ASP A 132 -10.20 24.24 2.13
CA ASP A 132 -10.44 22.82 2.33
C ASP A 132 -9.60 22.00 1.35
N VAL A 133 -8.71 21.19 1.90
CA VAL A 133 -7.77 20.35 1.15
C VAL A 133 -7.87 18.89 1.61
N PRO A 134 -7.48 17.92 0.77
CA PRO A 134 -7.39 16.53 1.18
C PRO A 134 -6.45 16.35 2.38
N ASN A 135 -6.85 15.52 3.34
CA ASN A 135 -6.00 15.12 4.45
C ASN A 135 -5.12 13.94 4.00
N PRO A 136 -3.80 14.12 3.85
CA PRO A 136 -2.94 13.13 3.21
C PRO A 136 -2.79 11.82 3.99
N VAL A 137 -3.13 11.78 5.28
CA VAL A 137 -3.08 10.55 6.09
C VAL A 137 -4.41 9.82 6.20
N PHE A 138 -5.53 10.40 5.70
CA PHE A 138 -6.85 9.78 5.82
C PHE A 138 -6.96 8.47 5.03
N GLU A 139 -6.58 8.54 3.77
CA GLU A 139 -6.44 7.43 2.84
C GLU A 139 -5.34 7.77 1.86
N TRP A 140 -4.44 6.82 1.55
CA TRP A 140 -3.33 7.05 0.65
C TRP A 140 -2.97 5.81 -0.16
N ASP A 141 -2.51 6.04 -1.38
CA ASP A 141 -1.81 5.03 -2.17
C ASP A 141 -0.32 4.99 -1.79
N GLY A 142 0.27 3.80 -1.86
CA GLY A 142 1.71 3.61 -1.70
C GLY A 142 2.24 2.46 -2.55
N ALA A 143 3.56 2.32 -2.57
CA ALA A 143 4.25 1.26 -3.27
C ALA A 143 5.26 0.58 -2.33
N PHE A 144 5.54 -0.69 -2.58
CA PHE A 144 6.62 -1.38 -1.89
C PHE A 144 7.96 -0.94 -2.50
N ASP A 145 9.02 -0.98 -1.69
CA ASP A 145 10.38 -0.81 -2.19
C ASP A 145 10.70 -1.96 -3.17
N PRO A 146 11.09 -1.66 -4.43
CA PRO A 146 11.42 -2.69 -5.42
C PRO A 146 12.79 -3.34 -5.18
N ASP A 147 13.64 -2.75 -4.34
CA ASP A 147 14.98 -3.28 -4.08
C ASP A 147 15.04 -4.14 -2.80
N HIS A 148 13.96 -4.19 -2.01
CA HIS A 148 13.92 -4.83 -0.69
C HIS A 148 12.61 -5.53 -0.28
#